data_AF-A0A173Z810-F1
#
_entry.id   AF-A0A173Z810-F1
#
_cell.length_a   1.000
_cell.length_b   1.000
_cell.length_c   1.000
_cell.angle_alpha   90.00
_cell.angle_beta   90.00
_cell.angle_gamma   90.00
#
_symmetry.space_group_name_H-M   'P 1'
#
loop_
_entity.id
_entity.type
_entity.pdbx_description
1 polymer ?
#
loop_
_entity_poly.entity_id
_entity_poly.type
_entity_poly.pdbx_seq_one_letter_code
_entity_poly.pdbx_strand_id
1 'polypeptide(L)' 'MRITVYWVTRNPDVIVRIRKKFNIPSYTSVNYETECEIKNEDFPLLEETERRGFIRIRNKNTRLCKEQTN' A
#
# COMPACT_ATOMS: atom_id res chain seq x y z
N MET A 1 -6.12 -9.11 0.35
CA MET A 1 -5.19 -9.05 1.49
C MET A 1 -5.31 -7.70 2.17
N ARG A 2 -5.39 -7.67 3.50
CA ARG A 2 -5.48 -6.42 4.26
C ARG A 2 -4.08 -5.91 4.60
N ILE A 3 -3.82 -4.66 4.24
CA ILE A 3 -2.54 -3.99 4.48
C ILE A 3 -2.75 -2.56 4.99
N THR A 4 -1.68 -1.96 5.49
CA THR A 4 -1.63 -0.54 5.84
C THR A 4 -0.61 0.15 4.96
N VAL A 5 -1.06 1.18 4.24
CA VAL A 5 -0.24 2.01 3.35
C VAL A 5 0.05 3.32 4.06
N TYR A 6 1.33 3.65 4.22
CA TYR A 6 1.81 4.96 4.64
C TYR A 6 2.12 5.81 3.41
N TRP A 7 1.55 7.02 3.34
CA TRP A 7 1.76 7.95 2.23
C TRP A 7 3.07 8.71 2.41
N VAL A 8 4.10 8.36 1.64
CA VAL A 8 5.39 9.05 1.62
C VAL A 8 5.29 10.33 0.79
N THR A 9 4.66 10.24 -0.38
CA THR A 9 4.40 11.40 -1.23
C THR A 9 3.39 12.34 -0.59
N ARG A 10 3.62 13.66 -0.76
CA ARG A 10 2.68 14.72 -0.40
C ARG A 10 1.86 15.23 -1.59
N ASN A 11 2.15 14.72 -2.80
CA ASN A 11 1.47 15.18 -4.01
C ASN A 11 0.05 14.59 -4.08
N PRO A 12 -1.01 15.42 -3.99
CA PRO A 12 -2.40 14.95 -3.97
C PRO A 12 -2.80 14.21 -5.25
N ASP A 13 -2.30 14.63 -6.42
CA ASP A 13 -2.63 13.99 -7.70
C ASP A 13 -2.09 12.57 -7.77
N VAL A 14 -0.88 12.35 -7.24
CA VAL A 14 -0.27 11.02 -7.15
C VAL A 14 -1.08 10.14 -6.20
N ILE A 15 -1.46 10.67 -5.04
CA ILE A 15 -2.28 9.95 -4.05
C ILE A 15 -3.62 9.54 -4.66
N VAL A 16 -4.31 10.45 -5.37
CA VAL A 16 -5.59 10.16 -6.03
C VAL A 16 -5.43 9.07 -7.11
N ARG A 17 -4.36 9.10 -7.90
CA ARG A 17 -4.08 8.07 -8.91
C ARG A 17 -3.84 6.70 -8.28
N ILE A 18 -3.02 6.63 -7.23
CA ILE A 18 -2.73 5.38 -6.50
C ILE A 18 -4.03 4.86 -5.86
N ARG A 19 -4.84 5.72 -5.25
CA ARG A 19 -6.14 5.33 -4.68
C ARG A 19 -7.06 4.72 -5.72
N LYS A 20 -7.23 5.37 -6.87
CA LYS A 20 -8.06 4.83 -7.96
C LYS A 20 -7.51 3.52 -8.51
N LYS A 21 -6.19 3.40 -8.66
CA LYS A 21 -5.55 2.21 -9.23
C LYS A 21 -5.72 0.97 -8.35
N PHE A 22 -5.59 1.14 -7.04
CA PHE A 22 -5.60 0.04 -6.06
C PHE A 22 -6.90 -0.05 -5.25
N ASN A 23 -7.91 0.73 -5.62
CA ASN A 23 -9.18 0.86 -4.90
C ASN A 23 -9.00 1.17 -3.39
N ILE A 24 -8.03 2.03 -3.06
CA ILE A 24 -7.73 2.42 -1.68
C ILE A 24 -8.73 3.51 -1.24
N PRO A 25 -9.31 3.42 -0.03
CA PRO A 25 -10.19 4.44 0.51
C PRO A 25 -9.59 5.85 0.52
N SER A 26 -10.46 6.86 0.44
CA SER A 26 -10.07 8.27 0.44
C SER A 26 -9.66 8.81 1.82
N TYR A 27 -9.93 8.08 2.90
CA TYR A 27 -9.53 8.51 4.24
C TYR A 27 -8.01 8.38 4.43
N THR A 28 -7.47 9.23 5.29
CA THR A 28 -6.08 9.18 5.75
C THR A 28 -6.10 9.43 7.25
N SER A 29 -5.43 8.57 8.02
CA SER A 29 -5.27 8.78 9.46
C SER A 29 -4.35 9.97 9.76
N VAL A 30 -4.32 10.40 11.03
CA VAL A 30 -3.39 11.46 11.50
C VAL A 30 -1.93 11.09 11.21
N ASN A 31 -1.59 9.80 11.17
CA ASN A 31 -0.25 9.29 10.88
C ASN A 31 0.06 9.16 9.38
N TYR A 32 -0.78 9.70 8.50
CA TYR A 32 -0.67 9.54 7.04
C TYR A 32 -0.78 8.09 6.57
N GLU A 33 -1.58 7.31 7.26
CA GLU A 33 -1.82 5.90 6.92
C GLU A 33 -3.24 5.68 6.43
N THR A 34 -3.39 4.75 5.50
CA THR A 34 -4.68 4.25 5.05
C THR A 34 -4.63 2.73 5.08
N GLU A 35 -5.59 2.14 5.76
CA GLU A 35 -5.77 0.70 5.74
C GLU A 35 -6.69 0.33 4.58
N CYS A 36 -6.30 -0.70 3.81
CA CYS A 36 -7.02 -1.11 2.63
C CYS A 36 -6.91 -2.60 2.37
N GLU A 37 -7.84 -3.11 1.57
CA GLU A 37 -7.78 -4.44 1.01
C GLU A 37 -7.28 -4.39 -0.44
N ILE A 38 -6.18 -5.09 -0.69
CA ILE A 38 -5.53 -5.18 -1.99
C ILE A 38 -5.66 -6.60 -2.53
N LYS A 39 -5.95 -6.76 -3.82
CA LYS A 39 -5.95 -8.07 -4.48
C LYS A 39 -4.51 -8.59 -4.58
N ASN A 40 -4.31 -9.90 -4.45
CA ASN A 40 -2.97 -10.49 -4.56
C ASN A 40 -2.31 -10.19 -5.91
N GLU A 41 -3.10 -10.10 -6.97
CA GLU A 41 -2.65 -9.78 -8.34
C GLU A 41 -2.07 -8.37 -8.47
N ASP A 42 -2.59 -7.40 -7.71
CA ASP A 42 -2.14 -6.01 -7.74
C ASP A 42 -0.94 -5.75 -6.82
N PHE A 43 -0.62 -6.71 -5.94
CA PHE A 43 0.43 -6.56 -4.94
C PHE A 43 1.82 -6.30 -5.54
N PRO A 44 2.27 -7.00 -6.61
CA PRO A 44 3.56 -6.70 -7.24
C PRO A 44 3.67 -5.25 -7.73
N LEU A 45 2.57 -4.70 -8.26
CA LEU A 45 2.54 -3.30 -8.70
C LEU A 45 2.55 -2.34 -7.51
N LEU A 46 1.94 -2.72 -6.40
CA LEU A 46 1.98 -1.94 -5.16
C LEU A 46 3.39 -1.93 -4.56
N GLU A 47 4.11 -3.05 -4.58
CA GLU A 47 5.51 -3.12 -4.14
C GLU A 47 6.43 -2.28 -5.05
N GLU A 48 6.18 -2.27 -6.36
CA GLU A 48 6.88 -1.36 -7.26
C GLU A 48 6.57 0.12 -6.93
N THR A 49 5.34 0.43 -6.53
CA THR A 49 4.93 1.78 -6.09
C THR A 49 5.63 2.17 -4.78
N GLU A 50 5.83 1.21 -3.85
CA GLU A 50 6.66 1.38 -2.66
C GLU A 50 8.13 1.60 -3.03
N ARG A 51 8.69 0.78 -3.93
CA ARG A 51 10.09 0.87 -4.38
C ARG A 51 10.42 2.21 -5.03
N ARG A 52 9.45 2.81 -5.74
CA ARG A 52 9.56 4.16 -6.31
C ARG A 52 9.48 5.28 -5.27
N GLY A 53 9.16 4.97 -4.02
CA GLY A 53 9.14 5.92 -2.91
C GLY A 53 7.84 6.70 -2.77
N PHE A 54 6.74 6.30 -3.41
CA PHE A 54 5.46 7.00 -3.27
C PHE A 54 4.73 6.61 -1.98
N ILE A 55 4.86 5.36 -1.57
CA ILE A 55 4.18 4.78 -0.42
C ILE A 55 5.13 3.86 0.36
N ARG A 56 4.72 3.45 1.56
CA ARG A 56 5.37 2.39 2.33
C ARG A 56 4.32 1.42 2.87
N ILE A 57 4.54 0.13 2.68
CA ILE A 57 3.64 -0.94 3.11
C ILE A 57 4.08 -1.36 4.51
N ARG A 58 3.23 -1.14 5.53
CA ARG A 58 3.57 -1.36 6.95
C ARG A 58 3.19 -2.75 7.44
N ASN A 59 1.97 -3.17 7.16
CA ASN A 59 1.43 -4.46 7.60
C ASN A 59 1.42 -5.46 6.43
N LYS A 60 2.61 -5.91 6.01
CA LYS A 60 2.72 -7.12 5.17
C LYS A 60 2.25 -8.26 6.06
N ASN A 61 1.02 -8.74 5.87
CA ASN A 61 0.39 -9.72 6.75
C ASN A 61 1.38 -10.87 7.03
N THR A 62 1.92 -10.88 8.25
CA THR A 62 3.18 -11.53 8.64
C THR A 62 3.10 -13.06 8.65
N ARG A 63 1.97 -13.61 8.19
CA ARG A 63 1.70 -15.04 8.11
C ARG A 63 1.98 -15.63 6.72
N LEU A 64 2.02 -14.84 5.65
CA LEU A 64 2.28 -15.33 4.28
C LEU A 64 3.75 -15.16 3.83
N CYS A 65 4.53 -14.32 4.51
CA CYS A 65 5.95 -14.11 4.19
C CYS A 65 6.91 -15.05 4.94
N LYS A 66 6.45 -15.81 5.95
CA LYS A 66 7.31 -16.77 6.67
C LYS A 66 7.52 -18.10 5.93
N GLU A 67 6.82 -18.35 4.82
CA GLU A 67 6.96 -19.57 4.03
C GLU A 67 7.94 -19.46 2.85
N GLN A 68 8.61 -18.32 2.67
CA GLN A 68 9.56 -18.09 1.56
C GLN A 68 11.02 -17.97 2.01
N THR A 69 11.36 -18.50 3.18
CA THR A 69 12.77 -18.69 3.58
C THR A 69 12.96 -20.15 3.95
N ASN A 70 13.10 -20.99 2.93
CA ASN A 70 13.86 -22.24 2.97
C ASN A 70 15.14 -22.02 2.17
#